data_AF-A0A329B8F0-F1
#
_entry.id   AF-A0A329B8F0-F1
#
_cell.length_a   1.000
_cell.length_b   1.000
_cell.length_c   1.000
_cell.angle_alpha   90.00
_cell.angle_beta   90.00
_cell.angle_gamma   90.00
#
_symmetry.space_group_name_H-M   'P 1'
#
loop_
_entity.id
_entity.type
_entity.pdbx_description
1 polymer ?
#
loop_
_entity_poly.entity_id
_entity_poly.type
_entity_poly.pdbx_seq_one_letter_code
_entity_poly.pdbx_strand_id
1 'polypeptide(L)'
;MKRRYQSTLELIFKRPVSGNIRWKEIEALLVELGATVEEREGSRIGVTLFGSVRVFHRPHPSPETDKGAVASVRKWLEENGVKP
;
A
#
# COMPACT_ATOMS: atom_id res chain seq x y z
N MET A 1 8.71 -5.27 -12.95
CA MET A 1 7.73 -4.29 -12.43
C MET A 1 7.51 -3.17 -13.44
N LYS A 2 6.26 -2.81 -13.76
CA LYS A 2 5.94 -1.68 -14.67
C LYS A 2 6.30 -0.32 -14.05
N ARG A 3 6.63 0.68 -14.88
CA ARG A 3 7.07 2.03 -14.45
C ARG A 3 6.10 2.71 -13.46
N ARG A 4 4.79 2.55 -13.63
CA ARG A 4 3.79 3.12 -12.71
C ARG A 4 3.92 2.60 -11.27
N TYR A 5 4.20 1.30 -11.10
CA TYR A 5 4.34 0.66 -9.79
C TYR A 5 5.66 1.04 -9.14
N GLN A 6 6.72 1.16 -9.96
CA GLN A 6 8.01 1.70 -9.54
C GLN A 6 7.86 3.11 -8.95
N SER A 7 7.13 4.01 -9.64
CA SER A 7 6.87 5.35 -9.12
C SER A 7 6.05 5.36 -7.83
N THR A 8 5.05 4.49 -7.69
CA THR A 8 4.31 4.34 -6.43
C THR A 8 5.22 3.85 -5.30
N LEU A 9 6.09 2.88 -5.58
CA LEU A 9 7.06 2.35 -4.62
C LEU A 9 8.02 3.44 -4.15
N GLU A 10 8.59 4.21 -5.07
CA GLU A 10 9.45 5.37 -4.76
C GLU A 10 8.72 6.39 -3.89
N LEU A 11 7.45 6.69 -4.18
CA LEU A 11 6.64 7.62 -3.38
C LEU A 11 6.38 7.10 -1.97
N ILE A 12 6.15 5.79 -1.80
CA ILE A 12 5.97 5.15 -0.47
C ILE A 12 7.25 5.27 0.37
N PHE A 13 8.42 5.13 -0.26
CA PHE A 13 9.72 5.19 0.43
C PHE A 13 10.27 6.62 0.60
N LYS A 14 9.69 7.61 -0.09
CA LYS A 14 10.10 9.01 -0.01
C LYS A 14 9.96 9.59 1.40
N ARG A 15 10.90 10.46 1.77
CA ARG A 15 10.87 11.27 3.00
C ARG A 15 10.85 12.76 2.66
N PRO A 16 9.93 13.57 3.23
CA PRO A 16 8.81 13.18 4.11
C PRO A 16 7.78 12.30 3.40
N VAL A 17 7.00 11.52 4.16
CA VAL A 17 5.95 10.64 3.63
C VAL A 17 4.97 11.46 2.80
N SER A 18 4.75 11.03 1.55
CA SER A 18 3.78 11.67 0.66
C SER A 18 2.36 11.44 1.18
N GLY A 19 1.60 12.52 1.35
CA GLY A 19 0.17 12.46 1.67
C GLY A 19 -0.74 12.34 0.44
N ASN A 20 -0.17 12.24 -0.77
CA ASN A 20 -0.91 12.34 -2.02
C ASN A 20 -0.95 11.00 -2.79
N ILE A 21 -0.67 9.87 -2.13
CA ILE A 21 -0.70 8.55 -2.78
C ILE A 21 -2.12 8.00 -2.69
N ARG A 22 -2.75 7.78 -3.84
CA ARG A 22 -4.10 7.21 -3.89
C ARG A 22 -4.07 5.75 -3.44
N TRP A 23 -5.04 5.33 -2.63
CA TRP A 23 -5.09 3.93 -2.15
C TRP A 23 -5.05 2.91 -3.30
N LYS A 24 -5.76 3.19 -4.40
CA LYS A 24 -5.76 2.33 -5.60
C LYS A 24 -4.37 2.10 -6.20
N GLU A 25 -3.46 3.07 -6.09
CA GLU A 25 -2.09 2.92 -6.58
C GLU A 25 -1.29 1.98 -5.67
N ILE A 26 -1.46 2.11 -4.35
CA ILE A 26 -0.86 1.21 -3.36
C ILE A 26 -1.40 -0.21 -3.54
N GLU A 27 -2.71 -0.37 -3.63
CA GLU A 27 -3.36 -1.67 -3.84
C GLU A 27 -2.85 -2.35 -5.12
N ALA A 28 -2.75 -1.60 -6.23
CA ALA A 28 -2.25 -2.13 -7.49
C ALA A 28 -0.75 -2.51 -7.44
N LEU A 29 0.07 -1.78 -6.68
CA LEU A 29 1.45 -2.17 -6.38
C LEU A 29 1.50 -3.45 -5.56
N LEU A 30 0.68 -3.58 -4.50
CA LEU A 30 0.65 -4.77 -3.66
C LEU A 30 0.24 -6.01 -4.48
N VAL A 31 -0.76 -5.88 -5.36
CA VAL A 31 -1.17 -6.96 -6.27
C VAL A 31 -0.05 -7.33 -7.26
N GLU A 32 0.67 -6.36 -7.83
CA GLU A 32 1.86 -6.61 -8.67
C GLU A 32 2.95 -7.37 -7.90
N LEU A 33 3.09 -7.12 -6.60
CA LEU A 33 4.01 -7.85 -5.71
C LEU A 33 3.49 -9.24 -5.30
N GLY A 34 2.32 -9.66 -5.79
CA GLY A 34 1.72 -10.97 -5.53
C GLY A 34 0.70 -10.99 -4.39
N ALA A 35 0.19 -9.83 -3.96
CA ALA A 35 -0.82 -9.79 -2.91
C ALA A 35 -2.18 -10.29 -3.40
N THR A 36 -2.92 -10.97 -2.52
CA THR A 36 -4.36 -11.17 -2.67
C THR A 36 -5.12 -10.17 -1.81
N VAL A 37 -6.25 -9.69 -2.34
CA VAL A 37 -7.04 -8.61 -1.74
C VAL A 37 -8.47 -9.09 -1.54
N GLU A 38 -8.98 -8.94 -0.32
CA GLU A 38 -10.32 -9.38 0.07
C GLU A 38 -11.08 -8.24 0.75
N GLU A 39 -12.34 -8.04 0.36
CA GLU A 39 -13.24 -7.10 1.04
C GLU A 39 -13.67 -7.64 2.40
N ARG A 40 -13.74 -6.76 3.39
CA ARG A 40 -14.20 -7.08 4.75
C ARG A 40 -15.28 -6.10 5.18
N GLU A 41 -15.87 -6.33 6.35
CA GLU A 41 -16.95 -5.49 6.86
C GLU A 41 -16.57 -3.99 6.93
N GLY A 42 -17.46 -3.16 6.38
CA GLY A 42 -17.25 -1.72 6.22
C GLY A 42 -16.25 -1.40 5.10
N SER A 43 -15.45 -0.35 5.29
CA SER A 43 -14.41 0.05 4.32
C SER A 43 -13.09 -0.71 4.50
N ARG A 44 -13.10 -1.89 5.13
CA ARG A 44 -11.88 -2.64 5.44
C ARG A 44 -11.48 -3.54 4.28
N ILE A 45 -10.18 -3.64 4.06
CA ILE A 45 -9.57 -4.55 3.09
C ILE A 45 -8.57 -5.43 3.81
N GLY A 46 -8.70 -6.75 3.63
CA GLY A 46 -7.65 -7.70 3.95
C GLY A 46 -6.67 -7.84 2.78
N VAL A 47 -5.38 -7.69 3.04
CA VAL A 47 -4.31 -7.89 2.07
C VAL A 47 -3.42 -9.01 2.58
N THR A 48 -3.28 -10.08 1.80
CA THR A 48 -2.34 -11.17 2.09
C THR A 48 -1.13 -11.01 1.20
N LEU A 49 0.05 -10.82 1.79
CA LEU A 49 1.33 -10.70 1.08
C LEU A 49 2.47 -11.18 1.99
N PHE A 50 3.50 -11.77 1.40
CA PHE A 50 4.65 -12.34 2.12
C PHE A 50 4.26 -13.35 3.21
N GLY A 51 3.19 -14.13 2.97
CA GLY A 51 2.67 -15.10 3.96
C GLY A 51 2.02 -14.47 5.19
N SER A 52 1.78 -13.15 5.18
CA SER A 52 1.15 -12.41 6.28
C SER A 52 -0.10 -11.68 5.80
N VAL A 53 -1.08 -11.54 6.69
CA VAL A 53 -2.31 -10.77 6.41
C VAL A 53 -2.23 -9.43 7.13
N ARG A 54 -2.47 -8.34 6.41
CA ARG A 54 -2.69 -7.01 6.99
C ARG A 54 -4.06 -6.50 6.62
N VAL A 55 -4.68 -5.78 7.55
CA VAL A 55 -5.99 -5.13 7.32
C VAL A 55 -5.78 -3.63 7.23
N PHE A 56 -6.31 -3.03 6.18
CA PHE A 56 -6.29 -1.60 5.94
C PHE A 56 -7.71 -1.07 5.85
N HIS A 57 -7.88 0.24 6.04
CA HIS A 57 -9.12 0.94 5.74
C HIS A 57 -8.96 1.67 4.41
N ARG A 58 -9.92 1.50 3.49
CA ARG A 58 -10.03 2.37 2.31
C ARG A 58 -10.24 3.81 2.81
N PRO A 59 -9.46 4.78 2.32
CA PRO A 59 -9.63 6.16 2.72
C PRO A 59 -11.00 6.68 2.22
N HIS A 60 -11.67 7.46 3.08
CA HIS A 60 -12.95 8.11 2.81
C HIS A 60 -13.07 9.36 3.70
N PRO A 61 -13.58 10.52 3.20
CA PRO A 61 -14.16 10.75 1.87
C PRO A 61 -13.13 10.89 0.74
N SER A 62 -11.91 11.27 1.07
CA SER A 62 -10.84 11.48 0.09
C SER A 62 -10.19 10.16 -0.35
N PRO A 63 -9.75 10.03 -1.61
CA PRO A 63 -9.10 8.83 -2.12
C PRO A 63 -7.62 8.70 -1.71
N GLU A 64 -7.01 9.76 -1.19
CA GLU A 64 -5.63 9.78 -0.71
C GLU A 64 -5.47 8.94 0.56
N THR A 65 -4.40 8.14 0.59
CA THR A 65 -4.04 7.34 1.75
C THR A 65 -3.40 8.23 2.81
N ASP A 66 -3.83 8.11 4.06
CA ASP A 66 -3.22 8.87 5.14
C ASP A 66 -1.75 8.46 5.36
N LYS A 67 -0.95 9.40 5.89
CA LYS A 67 0.49 9.20 6.09
C LYS A 67 0.82 8.02 7.03
N GLY A 68 -0.06 7.69 7.97
CA GLY A 68 0.10 6.56 8.88
C GLY A 68 -0.02 5.23 8.14
N ALA A 69 -1.05 5.07 7.32
CA ALA A 69 -1.20 3.90 6.46
C ALA A 69 -0.05 3.78 5.44
N VAL A 70 0.39 4.88 4.81
CA VAL A 70 1.56 4.86 3.92
C VAL A 70 2.82 4.42 4.68
N ALA A 71 3.05 4.93 5.90
CA ALA A 71 4.19 4.51 6.72
C ALA A 71 4.12 3.03 7.13
N SER A 72 2.91 2.52 7.41
CA SER A 72 2.67 1.10 7.71
C SER A 72 2.99 0.21 6.51
N VAL A 73 2.55 0.60 5.31
CA VAL A 73 2.88 -0.10 4.05
C VAL A 73 4.38 -0.08 3.79
N ARG A 74 5.04 1.09 3.91
CA ARG A 74 6.49 1.21 3.74
C ARG A 74 7.24 0.25 4.66
N LYS A 75 6.91 0.25 5.95
CA LYS A 75 7.55 -0.64 6.93
C LYS A 75 7.35 -2.11 6.56
N TRP A 76 6.15 -2.49 6.12
CA TRP A 76 5.87 -3.87 5.72
C TRP A 76 6.70 -4.31 4.50
N LEU A 77 6.79 -3.44 3.48
CA LEU A 77 7.59 -3.68 2.29
C LEU A 77 9.09 -3.80 2.64
N GLU A 78 9.60 -2.88 3.47
CA GLU A 78 10.98 -2.85 3.97
C GLU A 78 11.33 -4.11 4.77
N GLU A 79 10.46 -4.54 5.69
CA GLU A 79 10.62 -5.77 6.50
C GLU A 79 10.72 -7.04 5.64
N ASN A 80 10.13 -7.02 4.43
CA ASN A 80 10.14 -8.14 3.50
C ASN A 80 11.14 -7.94 2.35
N GLY A 81 12.10 -7.02 2.51
CA GLY A 81 13.22 -6.85 1.59
C GLY A 81 12.88 -6.13 0.28
N VAL A 82 11.68 -5.57 0.14
CA VAL A 82 11.32 -4.74 -1.01
C VAL A 82 12.04 -3.39 -0.90
N LYS A 83 12.68 -2.98 -1.99
CA LYS A 83 13.41 -1.72 -2.11
C LYS A 83 12.87 -0.92 -3.29
N PRO A 84 12.92 0.42 -3.25
CA PRO A 84 12.67 1.24 -4.42
C PRO A 84 13.62 0.84 -5.55
#